data_AF-A0A3L7TS21-F1
#
_entry.id   AF-A0A3L7TS21-F1
#
_cell.length_a   1.000
_cell.length_b   1.000
_cell.length_c   1.000
_cell.angle_alpha   90.00
_cell.angle_beta   90.00
_cell.angle_gamma   90.00
#
_symmetry.space_group_name_H-M   'P 1'
#
loop_
_entity.id
_entity.type
_entity.pdbx_description
1 polymer ?
#
loop_
_entity_poly.entity_id
_entity_poly.type
_entity_poly.pdbx_seq_one_letter_code
_entity_poly.pdbx_strand_id
1 'polypeptide(L)'
;MQFCTAHSLARRGRVAHVLPRARRGGILLELLLAIAMFAGAATFTMSALRSALDGVRRAELRARACDLAASKLAQLDAGLVSASELRGSADGGSGGAGSASSDTPLAAADDLSVEVVLLPSASVSLARARATVYDNSGAEPVVIGVYEQSIDLGERTRGSKR
;
A
#
# COMPACT_ATOMS: atom_id res chain seq x y z
N MET A 1 -33.49 55.92 -66.46
CA MET A 1 -32.20 55.27 -66.15
C MET A 1 -31.18 56.37 -65.90
N GLN A 2 -30.90 56.66 -64.63
CA GLN A 2 -30.08 57.81 -64.24
C GLN A 2 -29.23 57.42 -63.03
N PHE A 3 -27.94 57.67 -63.17
CA PHE A 3 -26.85 57.38 -62.25
C PHE A 3 -27.08 58.02 -60.87
N CYS A 4 -26.69 57.31 -59.81
CA CYS A 4 -26.21 57.94 -58.59
C CYS A 4 -25.06 57.13 -57.99
N THR A 5 -23.87 57.64 -58.24
CA THR A 5 -22.57 57.23 -57.70
C THR A 5 -22.39 57.91 -56.34
N ALA A 6 -22.23 57.14 -55.27
CA ALA A 6 -21.73 57.60 -53.97
C ALA A 6 -20.70 56.54 -53.52
N HIS A 7 -19.39 56.76 -53.62
CA HIS A 7 -18.53 57.70 -52.89
C HIS A 7 -18.60 57.50 -51.36
N SER A 8 -17.42 57.40 -50.74
CA SER A 8 -17.17 57.40 -49.29
C SER A 8 -17.29 56.05 -48.59
N LEU A 9 -16.39 55.58 -47.72
CA LEU A 9 -14.98 55.83 -47.39
C LEU A 9 -14.67 54.78 -46.31
N ALA A 10 -13.58 54.05 -46.50
CA ALA A 10 -12.68 53.51 -45.46
C ALA A 10 -13.19 53.53 -44.00
N ARG A 11 -13.90 52.49 -43.55
CA ARG A 11 -13.95 52.14 -42.13
C ARG A 11 -12.66 51.41 -41.74
N ARG A 12 -11.61 52.18 -41.45
CA ARG A 12 -10.45 51.69 -40.71
C ARG A 12 -10.90 51.38 -39.28
N GLY A 13 -11.11 50.10 -38.98
CA GLY A 13 -11.32 49.63 -37.62
C GLY A 13 -10.10 50.02 -36.78
N ARG A 14 -10.32 50.89 -35.78
CA ARG A 14 -9.34 51.19 -34.75
C ARG A 14 -9.08 49.91 -33.96
N VAL A 15 -7.91 49.32 -34.12
CA VAL A 15 -7.40 48.34 -33.16
C VAL A 15 -7.02 49.13 -31.92
N ALA A 16 -7.89 49.09 -30.91
CA ALA A 16 -7.58 49.65 -29.61
C ALA A 16 -6.47 48.80 -28.99
N HIS A 17 -5.22 49.24 -29.14
CA HIS A 17 -4.14 48.73 -28.32
C HIS A 17 -4.46 49.08 -26.86
N VAL A 18 -4.88 48.07 -26.11
CA VAL A 18 -4.94 48.12 -24.66
C VAL A 18 -3.50 48.27 -24.17
N LEU A 19 -3.07 49.51 -23.94
CA LEU A 19 -1.81 49.79 -23.27
C LEU A 19 -2.05 49.65 -21.76
N PRO A 20 -1.49 48.65 -21.08
CA PRO A 20 -1.68 48.52 -19.65
C PRO A 20 -0.89 49.64 -18.95
N ARG A 21 -1.60 50.66 -18.46
CA ARG A 21 -1.08 51.58 -17.45
C ARG A 21 -1.22 50.92 -16.07
N ALA A 22 -0.30 50.01 -15.74
CA ALA A 22 -0.20 49.40 -14.41
C ALA A 22 1.26 49.13 -14.03
N ARG A 23 2.12 50.16 -14.06
CA ARG A 23 3.59 49.98 -13.91
C ARG A 23 4.09 49.74 -12.48
N ARG A 24 3.26 49.92 -11.44
CA ARG A 24 3.66 49.67 -10.03
C ARG A 24 2.78 48.63 -9.32
N GLY A 25 1.47 48.63 -9.60
CA GLY A 25 0.56 47.60 -9.05
C GLY A 25 0.75 46.22 -9.68
N GLY A 26 1.26 46.14 -10.92
CA GLY A 26 1.53 44.87 -11.59
C GLY A 26 2.58 44.03 -10.89
N ILE A 27 3.65 44.63 -10.39
CA ILE A 27 4.77 43.92 -9.72
C ILE A 27 4.31 43.29 -8.40
N LEU A 28 3.49 44.00 -7.62
CA LEU A 28 2.91 43.44 -6.40
C LEU A 28 1.96 42.29 -6.70
N LEU A 29 1.11 42.43 -7.73
CA LEU A 29 0.19 41.38 -8.13
C LEU A 29 0.94 40.14 -8.68
N GLU A 30 1.99 40.35 -9.45
CA GLU A 30 2.86 39.29 -9.96
C GLU A 30 3.57 38.55 -8.83
N LEU A 31 4.11 39.27 -7.84
CA LEU A 31 4.73 38.67 -6.67
C LEU A 31 3.72 37.88 -5.83
N LEU A 32 2.53 38.44 -5.59
CA LEU A 32 1.47 37.76 -4.86
C LEU A 32 1.02 36.48 -5.59
N LEU A 33 0.90 36.54 -6.92
CA LEU A 33 0.57 35.37 -7.73
C LEU A 33 1.69 34.32 -7.67
N ALA A 34 2.95 34.74 -7.74
CA ALA A 34 4.10 33.84 -7.63
C ALA A 34 4.14 33.14 -6.26
N ILE A 35 3.93 33.89 -5.18
CA ILE A 35 3.87 33.35 -3.81
C ILE A 35 2.67 32.40 -3.67
N ALA A 36 1.50 32.77 -4.19
CA ALA A 36 0.32 31.93 -4.14
C ALA A 36 0.52 30.59 -4.89
N MET A 37 1.08 30.65 -6.10
CA MET A 37 1.42 29.46 -6.88
C MET A 37 2.46 28.59 -6.18
N PHE A 38 3.50 29.22 -5.61
CA PHE A 38 4.55 28.52 -4.87
C PHE A 38 3.99 27.83 -3.61
N ALA A 39 3.18 28.52 -2.81
CA ALA A 39 2.54 27.95 -1.63
C ALA A 39 1.59 26.81 -2.00
N GLY A 40 0.84 26.95 -3.10
CA GLY A 40 0.00 25.88 -3.65
C GLY A 40 0.81 24.65 -4.05
N ALA A 41 1.92 24.84 -4.77
CA ALA A 41 2.81 23.75 -5.14
C ALA A 41 3.46 23.07 -3.92
N ALA A 42 3.89 23.86 -2.91
CA ALA A 42 4.49 23.33 -1.69
C ALA A 42 3.49 22.49 -0.87
N THR A 43 2.25 22.95 -0.70
CA THR A 43 1.21 22.19 0.01
C THR A 43 0.82 20.93 -0.73
N PHE A 44 0.67 21.01 -2.06
CA PHE A 44 0.40 19.86 -2.91
C PHE A 44 1.52 18.80 -2.81
N THR A 45 2.78 19.22 -2.96
CA THR A 45 3.93 18.30 -2.86
C THR A 45 4.02 17.67 -1.47
N MET A 46 3.84 18.43 -0.40
CA MET A 46 3.82 17.88 0.97
C MET A 46 2.72 16.84 1.15
N SER A 47 1.52 17.08 0.60
CA SER A 47 0.41 16.12 0.61
C SER A 47 0.74 14.86 -0.19
N ALA A 48 1.39 15.01 -1.34
CA ALA A 48 1.84 13.87 -2.15
C ALA A 48 2.90 13.04 -1.41
N LEU A 49 3.88 13.68 -0.77
CA LEU A 49 4.89 13.00 0.05
C LEU A 49 4.25 12.25 1.21
N ARG A 50 3.30 12.85 1.92
CA ARG A 50 2.56 12.19 3.02
C ARG A 50 1.89 10.91 2.52
N SER A 51 1.20 11.00 1.39
CA SER A 51 0.52 9.87 0.76
C SER A 51 1.49 8.77 0.32
N ALA A 52 2.65 9.15 -0.21
CA ALA A 52 3.71 8.22 -0.60
C ALA A 52 4.28 7.48 0.62
N LEU A 53 4.56 8.20 1.71
CA LEU A 53 5.04 7.61 2.97
C LEU A 53 4.03 6.62 3.56
N ASP A 54 2.74 6.95 3.53
CA ASP A 54 1.68 6.03 3.96
C ASP A 54 1.58 4.81 3.04
N GLY A 55 1.85 4.99 1.74
CA GLY A 55 2.04 3.89 0.78
C GLY A 55 3.20 2.97 1.16
N VAL A 56 4.38 3.53 1.44
CA VAL A 56 5.58 2.77 1.83
C VAL A 56 5.35 1.99 3.12
N ARG A 57 4.76 2.61 4.15
CA ARG A 57 4.44 1.92 5.41
C ARG A 57 3.54 0.71 5.20
N ARG A 58 2.49 0.86 4.38
CA ARG A 58 1.61 -0.26 4.02
C ARG A 58 2.33 -1.35 3.21
N ALA A 59 3.28 -0.98 2.36
CA ALA A 59 4.08 -1.95 1.61
C ALA A 59 5.03 -2.72 2.53
N GLU A 60 5.67 -2.04 3.48
CA GLU A 60 6.56 -2.65 4.46
C GLU A 60 5.83 -3.64 5.37
N LEU A 61 4.63 -3.27 5.86
CA LEU A 61 3.79 -4.18 6.65
C LEU A 61 3.40 -5.44 5.86
N ARG A 62 3.06 -5.29 4.57
CA ARG A 62 2.75 -6.44 3.70
C ARG A 62 3.97 -7.33 3.45
N ALA A 63 5.15 -6.75 3.28
CA ALA A 63 6.39 -7.50 3.10
C ALA A 63 6.68 -8.36 4.34
N ARG A 64 6.60 -7.76 5.54
CA ARG A 64 6.78 -8.48 6.80
C ARG A 64 5.73 -9.59 7.00
N ALA A 65 4.47 -9.30 6.69
CA ALA A 65 3.39 -10.29 6.72
C ALA A 65 3.67 -11.47 5.76
N CYS A 66 4.20 -11.18 4.57
CA CYS A 66 4.56 -12.21 3.59
C CYS A 66 5.72 -13.09 4.11
N ASP A 67 6.79 -12.49 4.64
CA ASP A 67 7.95 -13.21 5.15
C ASP A 67 7.56 -14.13 6.32
N LEU A 68 6.69 -13.64 7.21
CA LEU A 68 6.18 -14.41 8.33
C LEU A 68 5.28 -15.57 7.86
N ALA A 69 4.36 -15.32 6.93
CA ALA A 69 3.52 -16.37 6.33
C ALA A 69 4.38 -17.45 5.63
N ALA A 70 5.36 -17.04 4.83
CA ALA A 70 6.28 -17.94 4.14
C ALA A 70 7.09 -18.80 5.11
N SER A 71 7.59 -18.21 6.20
CA SER A 71 8.31 -18.95 7.25
C SER A 71 7.42 -19.98 7.95
N LYS A 72 6.16 -19.63 8.26
CA LYS A 72 5.21 -20.56 8.90
C LYS A 72 4.78 -21.69 7.97
N LEU A 73 4.57 -21.41 6.70
CA LEU A 73 4.30 -22.43 5.69
C LEU A 73 5.51 -23.37 5.52
N ALA A 74 6.74 -22.83 5.46
CA ALA A 74 7.96 -23.63 5.40
C ALA A 74 8.16 -24.51 6.65
N GLN A 75 7.83 -24.00 7.85
CA GLN A 75 7.85 -24.80 9.09
C GLN A 75 6.84 -25.96 9.05
N LEU A 76 5.65 -25.72 8.50
CA LEU A 76 4.63 -26.76 8.30
C LEU A 76 5.10 -27.81 7.27
N ASP A 77 5.66 -27.37 6.14
CA ASP A 77 6.22 -28.26 5.11
C ASP A 77 7.38 -29.12 5.64
N ALA A 78 8.27 -28.52 6.43
CA ALA A 78 9.37 -29.22 7.10
C ALA A 78 8.90 -30.17 8.21
N GLY A 79 7.61 -30.12 8.60
CA GLY A 79 7.07 -30.91 9.71
C GLY A 79 7.54 -30.48 11.09
N LEU A 80 8.08 -29.26 11.20
CA LEU A 80 8.55 -28.70 12.47
C LEU A 80 7.39 -28.22 13.34
N VAL A 81 6.25 -27.90 12.74
CA VAL A 81 5.04 -27.42 13.43
C VAL A 81 3.82 -28.15 12.89
N SER A 82 2.93 -28.59 13.79
CA SER A 82 1.68 -29.24 13.41
C SER A 82 0.59 -28.21 13.07
N ALA A 83 -0.34 -28.55 12.18
CA ALA A 83 -1.44 -27.64 11.82
C ALA A 83 -2.35 -27.29 13.03
N SER A 84 -2.38 -28.14 14.05
CA SER A 84 -3.07 -27.88 15.33
C SER A 84 -2.37 -26.81 16.17
N GLU A 85 -1.04 -26.77 16.19
CA GLU A 85 -0.26 -25.77 16.94
C GLU A 85 -0.39 -24.37 16.31
N LEU A 86 -0.47 -24.29 14.98
CA LEU A 86 -0.72 -23.04 14.25
C LEU A 86 -2.12 -22.50 14.49
N ARG A 87 -3.11 -23.38 14.70
CA ARG A 87 -4.49 -22.98 15.04
C ARG A 87 -4.60 -22.47 16.48
N GLY A 88 -3.89 -23.08 17.43
CA GLY A 88 -3.91 -22.68 18.84
C GLY A 88 -3.16 -21.38 19.14
N SER A 89 -2.22 -20.99 18.28
CA SER A 89 -1.43 -19.76 18.47
C SER A 89 -2.19 -18.46 18.14
N ALA A 90 -3.37 -18.56 17.51
CA ALA A 90 -4.22 -17.42 17.16
C ALA A 90 -5.09 -16.91 18.34
N ASP A 91 -5.33 -17.74 19.36
CA ASP A 91 -6.26 -17.45 20.47
C ASP A 91 -5.59 -16.90 21.75
N GLY A 92 -4.30 -16.60 21.70
CA GLY A 92 -3.57 -16.03 22.84
C GLY A 92 -2.24 -16.74 23.05
N GLY A 93 -1.16 -15.97 22.97
CA GLY A 93 0.20 -16.49 22.92
C GLY A 93 0.55 -17.48 24.03
N SER A 94 1.20 -18.58 23.64
CA SER A 94 2.10 -19.32 24.53
C SER A 94 3.18 -20.09 23.75
N GLY A 95 4.39 -19.54 23.73
CA GLY A 95 5.63 -20.28 24.00
C GLY A 95 6.28 -21.11 22.87
N GLY A 96 7.35 -20.56 22.29
CA GLY A 96 8.42 -21.32 21.63
C GLY A 96 9.76 -20.59 21.82
N ALA A 97 10.54 -21.03 22.80
CA ALA A 97 11.74 -20.37 23.32
C ALA A 97 12.86 -20.17 22.29
N GLY A 98 13.31 -18.91 22.16
CA GLY A 98 14.54 -18.51 21.49
C GLY A 98 15.10 -17.28 22.20
N SER A 99 15.97 -17.52 23.17
CA SER A 99 16.69 -16.48 23.93
C SER A 99 17.57 -15.66 22.99
N ALA A 100 17.33 -14.35 22.91
CA ALA A 100 18.30 -13.38 22.42
C ALA A 100 18.12 -12.05 23.15
N SER A 101 19.06 -11.77 24.05
CA SER A 101 19.28 -10.48 24.67
C SER A 101 19.55 -9.40 23.62
N SER A 102 18.76 -8.33 23.61
CA SER A 102 19.23 -7.00 23.18
C SER A 102 18.14 -5.96 23.40
N ASP A 103 18.49 -4.90 24.15
CA ASP A 103 17.84 -3.61 24.09
C ASP A 103 17.71 -3.18 22.61
N THR A 104 16.53 -3.40 22.03
CA THR A 104 16.17 -2.95 20.70
C THR A 104 14.66 -2.69 20.76
N PRO A 105 14.16 -1.53 20.31
CA PRO A 105 12.73 -1.24 20.36
C PRO A 105 12.00 -2.04 19.26
N LEU A 106 11.97 -3.36 19.40
CA LEU A 106 11.15 -4.32 18.65
C LEU A 106 9.80 -4.44 19.35
N ALA A 107 9.04 -3.35 19.37
CA ALA A 107 7.64 -3.39 19.78
C ALA A 107 6.71 -4.00 18.70
N ALA A 108 7.26 -4.62 17.64
CA ALA A 108 6.52 -4.93 16.40
C ALA A 108 6.51 -6.43 16.01
N ALA A 109 7.13 -7.32 16.80
CA ALA A 109 7.04 -8.76 16.53
C ALA A 109 5.73 -9.38 17.04
N ASP A 110 5.06 -8.72 18.00
CA ASP A 110 3.79 -9.16 18.60
C ASP A 110 2.54 -8.62 17.87
N ASP A 111 2.70 -7.71 16.92
CA ASP A 111 1.57 -7.09 16.22
C ASP A 111 1.03 -7.93 15.05
N LEU A 112 1.77 -8.93 14.57
CA LEU A 112 1.35 -9.76 13.44
C LEU A 112 1.05 -11.20 13.89
N SER A 113 -0.17 -11.67 13.63
CA SER A 113 -0.56 -13.06 13.89
C SER A 113 -0.93 -13.78 12.60
N VAL A 114 -0.70 -15.10 12.55
CA VAL A 114 -0.99 -15.91 11.36
C VAL A 114 -1.80 -17.13 11.74
N GLU A 115 -2.93 -17.26 11.05
CA GLU A 115 -3.79 -18.42 11.11
C GLU A 115 -3.57 -19.26 9.84
N VAL A 116 -3.30 -20.56 10.01
CA VAL A 116 -3.11 -21.48 8.89
C VAL A 116 -4.24 -22.50 8.85
N VAL A 117 -4.98 -22.52 7.74
CA VAL A 117 -6.09 -23.44 7.49
C VAL A 117 -5.70 -24.38 6.36
N LEU A 118 -5.74 -25.69 6.63
CA LEU A 118 -5.60 -26.72 5.62
C LEU A 118 -6.96 -26.95 4.94
N LEU A 119 -7.01 -26.69 3.64
CA LEU A 119 -8.14 -26.96 2.77
C LEU A 119 -7.87 -28.26 2.01
N PRO A 120 -8.85 -29.18 1.96
CA PRO A 120 -8.72 -30.36 1.12
C PRO A 120 -8.62 -29.95 -0.36
N SER A 121 -7.68 -30.54 -1.09
CA SER A 121 -7.55 -30.36 -2.55
C SER A 121 -8.27 -31.49 -3.29
N ALA A 122 -8.66 -31.22 -4.54
CA ALA A 122 -9.31 -32.21 -5.40
C ALA A 122 -8.38 -33.38 -5.80
N SER A 123 -7.08 -33.24 -5.56
CA SER A 123 -6.05 -34.24 -5.85
C SER A 123 -5.70 -35.04 -4.59
N VAL A 124 -5.69 -36.38 -4.70
CA VAL A 124 -5.44 -37.33 -3.61
C VAL A 124 -4.08 -37.13 -2.91
N SER A 125 -3.08 -36.58 -3.61
CA SER A 125 -1.75 -36.35 -3.03
C SER A 125 -1.51 -34.94 -2.51
N LEU A 126 -2.37 -33.94 -2.78
CA LEU A 126 -2.09 -32.55 -2.37
C LEU A 126 -3.09 -32.03 -1.34
N ALA A 127 -2.60 -31.32 -0.33
CA ALA A 127 -3.41 -30.42 0.50
C ALA A 127 -3.13 -28.97 0.09
N ARG A 128 -4.10 -28.07 0.26
CA ARG A 128 -3.88 -26.63 0.06
C ARG A 128 -3.82 -25.95 1.42
N ALA A 129 -2.68 -25.39 1.79
CA ALA A 129 -2.56 -24.57 2.98
C ALA A 129 -2.90 -23.12 2.62
N ARG A 130 -3.78 -22.50 3.42
CA ARG A 130 -4.11 -21.09 3.35
C ARG A 130 -3.65 -20.42 4.64
N ALA A 131 -2.74 -19.46 4.54
CA ALA A 131 -2.29 -18.63 5.64
C ALA A 131 -2.95 -17.25 5.57
N THR A 132 -3.69 -16.88 6.61
CA THR A 132 -4.29 -15.56 6.81
C THR A 132 -3.45 -14.79 7.82
N VAL A 133 -2.94 -13.62 7.44
CA VAL A 133 -2.14 -12.76 8.31
C VAL A 133 -3.00 -11.61 8.82
N TYR A 134 -3.08 -11.46 10.14
CA TYR A 134 -3.81 -10.41 10.82
C TYR A 134 -2.84 -9.41 11.46
N ASP A 135 -3.20 -8.13 11.39
CA ASP A 135 -2.63 -7.04 12.16
C ASP A 135 -3.41 -6.90 13.47
N ASN A 136 -2.75 -7.21 14.58
CA ASN A 136 -3.26 -7.10 15.94
C ASN A 136 -2.82 -5.79 16.63
N SER A 137 -2.15 -4.87 15.92
CA SER A 137 -1.75 -3.57 16.49
C SER A 137 -2.94 -2.66 16.83
N GLY A 138 -4.13 -2.97 16.30
CA GLY A 138 -5.38 -2.23 16.51
C GLY A 138 -6.34 -2.88 17.52
N ALA A 139 -7.47 -2.23 17.77
CA ALA A 139 -8.54 -2.75 18.64
C ALA A 139 -9.33 -3.93 18.02
N GLU A 140 -9.25 -4.10 16.70
CA GLU A 140 -9.87 -5.19 15.95
C GLU A 140 -8.84 -5.73 14.94
N PRO A 141 -8.67 -7.06 14.81
CA PRO A 141 -7.67 -7.65 13.94
C PRO A 141 -7.98 -7.38 12.46
N VAL A 142 -7.05 -6.77 11.73
CA VAL A 142 -7.22 -6.45 10.30
C VAL A 142 -6.48 -7.45 9.43
N VAL A 143 -7.16 -8.06 8.45
CA VAL A 143 -6.52 -8.97 7.49
C VAL A 143 -5.60 -8.18 6.55
N ILE A 144 -4.28 -8.42 6.64
CA ILE A 144 -3.28 -7.78 5.77
C ILE A 144 -3.17 -8.53 4.43
N GLY A 145 -3.29 -9.86 4.46
CA GLY A 145 -3.10 -10.70 3.29
C GLY A 145 -3.51 -12.16 3.50
N VAL A 146 -3.78 -12.83 2.38
CA VAL A 146 -4.10 -14.25 2.30
C VAL A 146 -3.12 -14.90 1.34
N TYR A 147 -2.39 -15.90 1.81
CA TYR A 147 -1.41 -16.65 1.02
C TYR A 147 -1.85 -18.10 0.91
N GLU A 148 -1.82 -18.65 -0.30
CA GLU A 148 -2.20 -20.05 -0.54
C GLU A 148 -1.04 -20.80 -1.17
N GLN A 149 -0.77 -22.01 -0.65
CA GLN A 149 0.27 -22.90 -1.16
C GLN A 149 -0.27 -24.33 -1.25
N SER A 150 0.05 -25.03 -2.33
CA SER A 150 -0.20 -26.48 -2.47
C SER A 150 0.95 -27.27 -1.86
N ILE A 151 0.63 -28.25 -1.02
CA ILE A 151 1.56 -29.10 -0.29
C ILE A 151 1.31 -30.55 -0.70
N ASP A 152 2.36 -31.30 -1.03
CA ASP A 152 2.26 -32.75 -1.30
C ASP A 152 2.19 -33.53 0.02
N LEU A 153 1.06 -34.19 0.27
CA LEU A 153 0.82 -35.15 1.35
C LEU A 153 1.41 -36.54 1.03
N GLY A 154 2.02 -36.73 -0.15
CA GLY A 154 2.29 -38.02 -0.78
C GLY A 154 3.29 -38.98 -0.10
N GLU A 155 4.08 -38.58 0.90
CA GLU A 155 5.18 -39.45 1.40
C GLU A 155 5.14 -39.83 2.90
N ARG A 156 4.18 -39.36 3.70
CA ARG A 156 4.22 -39.61 5.16
C ARG A 156 3.63 -40.93 5.66
N THR A 157 2.96 -41.72 4.82
CA THR A 157 2.31 -42.98 5.26
C THR A 157 3.19 -44.23 5.19
N ARG A 158 4.48 -44.14 4.80
CA ARG A 158 5.36 -45.32 4.67
C ARG A 158 6.41 -45.53 5.78
N GLY A 159 6.50 -44.65 6.77
CA GLY A 159 7.60 -44.66 7.76
C GLY A 159 7.34 -45.30 9.13
N SER A 160 6.15 -45.82 9.43
CA SER A 160 5.84 -46.40 10.77
C SER A 160 5.50 -47.88 10.70
N LYS A 161 6.52 -48.69 10.39
CA LYS A 161 6.60 -50.12 10.73
C LYS A 161 8.08 -50.48 10.83
N ARG A 162 8.68 -50.28 12.01
CA ARG A 162 9.75 -51.12 12.53
C ARG A 162 9.66 -51.12 14.05
#